data_AF-A0A958KHY8-F1
#
_entry.id   AF-A0A958KHY8-F1
#
_cell.length_a   1.000
_cell.length_b   1.000
_cell.length_c   1.000
_cell.angle_alpha   90.00
_cell.angle_beta   90.00
_cell.angle_gamma   90.00
#
_symmetry.space_group_name_H-M   'P 1'
#
loop_
_entity.id
_entity.type
_entity.pdbx_description
1 polymer ?
#
loop_
_entity_poly.entity_id
_entity_poly.type
_entity_poly.pdbx_seq_one_letter_code
_entity_poly.pdbx_strand_id
1 'polypeptide(L)'
;MTASNKGQRKTTASVVGDSVGFAHFLIANAVLIIGEFSTSFGFVSKLHGGMEFVYRYIDTPVYSLLRPFEKHFATDPMFTFIFAELVIGLSSILYGAVAYGMVKIVAASGD
;
A
#
# COMPACT_ATOMS: atom_id res chain seq x y z
N MET A 1 42.07 3.25 -6.56
CA MET A 1 41.04 3.01 -5.53
C MET A 1 39.78 2.52 -6.21
N THR A 2 39.64 1.22 -6.42
CA THR A 2 38.44 0.61 -7.00
C THR A 2 37.46 0.34 -5.87
N ALA A 3 36.42 1.18 -5.76
CA ALA A 3 35.29 0.89 -4.89
C ALA A 3 34.65 -0.41 -5.39
N SER A 4 34.93 -1.51 -4.69
CA SER A 4 34.28 -2.78 -4.90
C SER A 4 32.81 -2.58 -4.56
N ASN A 5 32.01 -2.36 -5.59
CA ASN A 5 30.55 -2.35 -5.52
C ASN A 5 30.10 -3.80 -5.27
N LYS A 6 30.35 -4.29 -4.05
CA LYS A 6 29.80 -5.55 -3.56
C LYS A 6 28.31 -5.33 -3.44
N GLY A 7 27.58 -5.62 -4.52
CA GLY A 7 26.12 -5.67 -4.51
C GLY A 7 25.69 -6.47 -3.30
N GLN A 8 25.16 -5.79 -2.28
CA GLN A 8 24.69 -6.44 -1.06
C GLN A 8 23.62 -7.44 -1.48
N ARG A 9 23.88 -8.73 -1.28
CA ARG A 9 22.86 -9.76 -1.50
C ARG A 9 21.70 -9.46 -0.56
N LYS A 10 20.52 -9.22 -1.13
CA LYS A 10 19.28 -9.08 -0.35
C LYS A 10 19.05 -10.37 0.44
N THR A 11 18.67 -10.24 1.71
CA THR A 11 18.28 -11.40 2.52
C THR A 11 16.92 -11.92 2.05
N THR A 12 16.62 -13.19 2.32
CA THR A 12 15.29 -13.77 1.99
C THR A 12 14.15 -12.93 2.57
N ALA A 13 14.28 -12.50 3.83
CA ALA A 13 13.29 -11.62 4.45
C ALA A 13 13.11 -10.29 3.71
N SER A 14 14.20 -9.67 3.24
CA SER A 14 14.14 -8.44 2.43
C SER A 14 13.44 -8.68 1.09
N VAL A 15 13.73 -9.79 0.42
CA VAL A 15 13.08 -10.13 -0.86
C VAL A 15 11.58 -10.34 -0.66
N VAL A 16 11.18 -11.04 0.40
CA VAL A 16 9.75 -11.27 0.72
C VAL A 16 9.06 -9.95 1.07
N GLY A 17 9.65 -9.12 1.93
CA GLY A 17 9.10 -7.81 2.28
C GLY A 17 8.90 -6.90 1.06
N ASP A 18 9.93 -6.78 0.21
CA ASP A 18 9.85 -6.01 -1.04
C ASP A 18 8.75 -6.54 -1.96
N SER A 19 8.63 -7.87 -2.07
CA SER A 19 7.65 -8.53 -2.93
C SER A 19 6.22 -8.33 -2.44
N VAL A 20 5.98 -8.44 -1.13
CA VAL A 20 4.65 -8.20 -0.53
C VAL A 20 4.25 -6.73 -0.67
N GLY A 21 5.14 -5.79 -0.37
CA GLY A 21 4.86 -4.37 -0.53
C GLY A 21 4.58 -3.99 -1.99
N PHE A 22 5.36 -4.52 -2.92
CA PHE A 22 5.14 -4.30 -4.36
C PHE A 22 3.85 -4.93 -4.87
N ALA A 23 3.55 -6.18 -4.48
CA ALA A 23 2.30 -6.85 -4.86
C ALA A 23 1.09 -6.10 -4.31
N HIS A 24 1.15 -5.65 -3.05
CA HIS A 24 0.14 -4.80 -2.46
C HIS A 24 -0.08 -3.52 -3.27
N PHE A 25 1.00 -2.79 -3.57
CA PHE A 25 0.93 -1.55 -4.33
C PHE A 25 0.21 -1.72 -5.68
N LEU A 26 0.56 -2.79 -6.41
CA LEU A 26 -0.06 -3.10 -7.70
C LEU A 26 -1.53 -3.48 -7.56
N ILE A 27 -1.88 -4.33 -6.60
CA ILE A 27 -3.26 -4.80 -6.39
C ILE A 27 -4.16 -3.65 -5.93
N ALA A 28 -3.72 -2.85 -4.97
CA ALA A 28 -4.48 -1.71 -4.45
C ALA A 28 -4.76 -0.68 -5.55
N ASN A 29 -3.76 -0.36 -6.38
CA ASN A 29 -3.94 0.50 -7.55
C ASN A 29 -4.88 -0.09 -8.60
N ALA A 30 -4.75 -1.39 -8.90
CA ALA A 30 -5.66 -2.05 -9.83
C ALA A 30 -7.11 -2.02 -9.33
N VAL A 31 -7.32 -2.27 -8.04
CA VAL A 31 -8.65 -2.20 -7.41
C VAL A 31 -9.19 -0.77 -7.42
N LEU A 32 -8.36 0.23 -7.15
CA LEU A 32 -8.74 1.64 -7.23
C LEU A 32 -9.21 1.98 -8.64
N ILE A 33 -8.38 1.71 -9.66
CA ILE A 33 -8.70 2.00 -11.06
C ILE A 33 -9.97 1.26 -11.47
N ILE A 34 -10.04 -0.05 -11.26
CA ILE A 34 -11.21 -0.85 -11.63
C ILE A 34 -12.46 -0.36 -10.89
N GLY A 35 -12.34 -0.01 -9.61
CA GLY A 35 -13.44 0.46 -8.79
C GLY A 35 -13.94 1.86 -9.15
N GLU A 36 -13.07 2.74 -9.65
CA GLU A 36 -13.47 4.05 -10.18
C GLU A 36 -14.14 3.93 -11.56
N PHE A 37 -13.71 3.00 -12.41
CA PHE A 37 -14.30 2.80 -13.75
C PHE A 37 -15.49 1.83 -13.80
N SER A 38 -15.71 1.04 -12.74
CA SER A 38 -16.75 0.02 -12.69
C SER A 38 -18.01 0.53 -12.00
N THR A 39 -19.13 0.49 -12.72
CA THR A 39 -20.47 0.71 -12.16
C THR A 39 -20.85 -0.34 -11.11
N SER A 40 -20.18 -1.50 -11.07
CA SER A 40 -20.42 -2.56 -10.08
C SER A 40 -20.03 -2.15 -8.66
N PHE A 41 -19.16 -1.14 -8.50
CA PHE A 41 -18.85 -0.52 -7.20
C PHE A 41 -19.79 0.64 -6.86
N GLY A 42 -20.80 0.94 -7.68
CA GLY A 42 -21.79 1.99 -7.46
C GLY A 42 -22.67 1.79 -6.21
N PHE A 43 -22.66 0.59 -5.60
CA PHE A 43 -23.26 0.34 -4.28
C PHE A 43 -22.40 0.91 -3.12
N VAL A 44 -21.10 1.13 -3.34
CA VAL A 44 -20.15 1.55 -2.30
C VAL A 44 -20.09 3.07 -2.16
N SER A 45 -20.32 3.87 -3.21
CA SER A 45 -20.54 5.33 -3.13
C SER A 45 -20.86 5.93 -4.50
N LYS A 46 -21.59 7.07 -4.53
CA LYS A 46 -21.94 7.81 -5.75
C LYS A 46 -20.83 8.69 -6.32
N LEU A 47 -19.69 8.82 -5.62
CA LEU A 47 -18.62 9.73 -6.03
C LEU A 47 -17.29 9.00 -6.31
N HIS A 48 -16.89 7.98 -5.53
CA HIS A 48 -15.59 7.27 -5.69
C HIS A 48 -15.60 5.86 -5.07
N GLY A 49 -16.21 4.90 -5.75
CA GLY A 49 -16.41 3.54 -5.22
C GLY A 49 -15.10 2.75 -5.02
N GLY A 50 -14.09 3.00 -5.87
CA GLY A 50 -12.78 2.34 -5.80
C GLY A 50 -11.96 2.82 -4.61
N MET A 51 -11.84 4.13 -4.43
CA MET A 51 -11.09 4.70 -3.30
C MET A 51 -11.67 4.27 -1.94
N GLU A 52 -12.99 4.36 -1.77
CA GLU A 52 -13.63 3.98 -0.50
C GLU A 52 -13.43 2.50 -0.18
N PHE A 53 -13.44 1.63 -1.20
CA PHE A 53 -13.17 0.21 -1.03
C PHE A 53 -11.74 -0.03 -0.54
N VAL A 54 -10.75 0.58 -1.20
CA VAL A 54 -9.34 0.48 -0.80
C VAL A 54 -9.16 0.96 0.64
N TYR A 55 -9.69 2.13 0.98
CA TYR A 55 -9.55 2.70 2.33
C TYR A 55 -10.21 1.86 3.43
N ARG A 56 -11.37 1.27 3.16
CA ARG A 56 -12.09 0.50 4.18
C ARG A 56 -11.60 -0.92 4.35
N TYR A 57 -11.19 -1.57 3.27
CA TYR A 57 -10.97 -3.03 3.27
C TYR A 57 -9.54 -3.45 2.99
N ILE A 58 -8.72 -2.59 2.39
CA ILE A 58 -7.33 -2.91 2.05
C ILE A 58 -6.38 -2.11 2.94
N ASP A 59 -6.56 -0.79 3.02
CA ASP A 59 -5.61 0.16 3.61
C ASP A 59 -6.10 0.81 4.91
N THR A 60 -7.06 0.16 5.60
CA THR A 60 -7.69 0.68 6.82
C THR A 60 -6.72 1.22 7.87
N PRO A 61 -5.59 0.54 8.19
CA PRO A 61 -4.68 1.02 9.23
C PRO A 61 -4.06 2.38 8.90
N VAL A 62 -3.57 2.54 7.66
CA VAL A 62 -2.93 3.79 7.21
C VAL A 62 -3.97 4.86 6.95
N TYR A 63 -5.09 4.51 6.31
CA TYR A 63 -6.18 5.45 6.10
C TYR A 63 -6.70 6.00 7.44
N SER A 64 -6.83 5.17 8.48
CA SER A 64 -7.27 5.63 9.81
C SER A 64 -6.32 6.67 10.42
N LEU A 65 -5.01 6.53 10.19
CA LEU A 65 -4.00 7.51 10.62
C LEU A 65 -4.07 8.81 9.83
N LEU A 66 -4.39 8.72 8.53
CA LEU A 66 -4.43 9.87 7.63
C LEU A 66 -5.80 10.54 7.50
N ARG A 67 -6.86 9.90 8.01
CA ARG A 67 -8.25 10.38 7.97
C ARG A 67 -8.44 11.82 8.47
N PRO A 68 -7.75 12.31 9.52
CA PRO A 68 -7.87 13.71 9.93
C PRO A 68 -7.49 14.71 8.83
N PHE A 69 -6.65 14.32 7.89
CA PHE A 69 -6.19 15.16 6.79
C PHE A 69 -7.11 15.11 5.56
N GLU A 70 -7.99 14.11 5.46
CA GLU A 70 -8.89 13.88 4.31
C GLU A 70 -9.65 15.14 3.88
N LYS A 71 -10.18 15.92 4.83
CA LYS A 71 -10.92 17.16 4.54
C LYS A 71 -10.10 18.22 3.79
N HIS A 72 -8.77 18.19 3.93
CA HIS A 72 -7.87 19.11 3.23
C HIS A 72 -7.61 18.69 1.78
N PHE A 73 -7.73 17.39 1.50
CA PHE A 73 -7.47 16.81 0.18
C PHE A 73 -8.75 16.60 -0.66
N ALA A 74 -9.92 16.53 -0.02
CA ALA A 74 -11.21 16.27 -0.67
C ALA A 74 -11.79 17.46 -1.46
N THR A 75 -11.11 18.61 -1.52
CA THR A 75 -11.59 19.82 -2.21
C THR A 75 -11.26 19.84 -3.70
N ASP A 76 -10.27 19.05 -4.15
CA ASP A 76 -9.80 18.98 -5.54
C ASP A 76 -9.60 17.51 -5.95
N PRO A 77 -10.06 17.08 -7.14
CA PRO A 77 -9.81 15.74 -7.66
C PRO A 77 -8.32 15.34 -7.70
N MET A 78 -7.43 16.27 -8.05
CA MET A 78 -5.98 16.03 -8.07
C MET A 78 -5.44 15.78 -6.66
N PHE A 79 -5.85 16.59 -5.68
CA PHE A 79 -5.43 16.37 -4.28
C PHE A 79 -6.01 15.08 -3.70
N THR A 80 -7.23 14.72 -4.10
CA THR A 80 -7.86 13.46 -3.70
C THR A 80 -7.09 12.26 -4.27
N PHE A 81 -6.65 12.33 -5.52
CA PHE A 81 -5.81 11.30 -6.14
C PHE A 81 -4.45 11.19 -5.44
N ILE A 82 -3.78 12.31 -5.17
CA ILE A 82 -2.51 12.33 -4.43
C ILE A 82 -2.68 11.71 -3.03
N PHE A 83 -3.78 12.01 -2.35
CA PHE A 83 -4.07 11.42 -1.04
C PHE A 83 -4.27 9.91 -1.12
N ALA A 84 -4.95 9.41 -2.16
CA ALA A 84 -5.11 7.98 -2.40
C ALA A 84 -3.77 7.28 -2.62
N GLU A 85 -2.92 7.84 -3.48
CA GLU A 85 -1.57 7.32 -3.72
C GLU A 85 -0.71 7.34 -2.46
N LEU A 86 -0.83 8.38 -1.63
CA LEU A 86 -0.14 8.46 -0.36
C LEU A 86 -0.57 7.33 0.60
N VAL A 87 -1.88 7.10 0.72
CA VAL A 87 -2.42 6.01 1.56
C VAL A 87 -1.95 4.65 1.04
N ILE A 88 -2.04 4.40 -0.27
CA ILE A 88 -1.59 3.13 -0.88
C ILE A 88 -0.09 2.94 -0.71
N GLY A 89 0.71 3.98 -0.96
CA GLY A 89 2.16 3.95 -0.84
C GLY A 89 2.61 3.63 0.59
N LEU A 90 2.05 4.32 1.58
CA LEU A 90 2.35 4.06 2.99
C LEU A 90 1.87 2.68 3.44
N SER A 91 0.71 2.21 2.97
CA SER A 91 0.21 0.86 3.28
C SER A 91 1.10 -0.23 2.67
N SER A 92 1.61 0.01 1.46
CA SER A 92 2.55 -0.90 0.79
C SER A 92 3.86 -1.03 1.58
N ILE A 93 4.38 0.08 2.09
CA ILE A 93 5.55 0.08 2.98
C ILE A 93 5.24 -0.67 4.28
N LEU A 94 4.09 -0.40 4.89
CA LEU A 94 3.67 -1.06 6.13
C LEU A 94 3.56 -2.57 5.96
N TYR A 95 2.86 -3.05 4.93
CA TYR A 95 2.68 -4.48 4.68
C TYR A 95 3.99 -5.17 4.28
N GLY A 96 4.85 -4.50 3.51
CA GLY A 96 6.20 -5.00 3.23
C GLY A 96 7.05 -5.14 4.50
N ALA A 97 7.00 -4.14 5.39
CA ALA A 97 7.72 -4.16 6.67
C ALA A 97 7.19 -5.24 7.62
N VAL A 98 5.85 -5.43 7.69
CA VAL A 98 5.22 -6.50 8.47
C VAL A 98 5.66 -7.88 7.95
N ALA A 99 5.60 -8.10 6.63
CA ALA A 99 6.03 -9.36 6.03
C ALA A 99 7.51 -9.65 6.29
N TYR A 100 8.37 -8.64 6.14
CA TYR A 100 9.79 -8.73 6.49
C TYR A 100 9.99 -9.18 7.94
N GLY A 101 9.28 -8.53 8.88
CA GLY A 101 9.33 -8.84 10.30
C GLY A 101 8.89 -10.26 10.61
N MET A 102 7.77 -10.70 10.01
CA MET A 102 7.26 -12.06 10.17
C MET A 102 8.26 -13.12 9.70
N VAL A 103 8.86 -12.95 8.52
CA VAL A 103 9.86 -13.90 8.01
C VAL A 103 11.09 -13.96 8.93
N LYS A 104 11.53 -12.82 9.47
CA LYS A 104 12.63 -12.80 10.43
C LYS A 104 12.32 -13.53 11.73
N ILE A 105 11.12 -13.35 12.28
CA ILE A 105 10.70 -14.02 13.51
C ILE A 105 10.64 -15.53 13.29
N VAL A 106 10.06 -15.98 12.16
CA VAL A 106 9.99 -17.40 11.81
C VAL A 106 11.38 -17.99 11.66
N ALA A 107 12.29 -17.31 10.95
CA ALA A 107 13.67 -17.77 10.78
C ALA A 107 14.41 -17.87 12.11
N ALA A 108 14.17 -16.96 13.05
CA ALA A 108 14.80 -16.98 14.38
C ALA A 108 14.20 -18.02 15.35
N SER A 109 13.00 -18.54 15.05
CA SER A 109 12.30 -19.52 15.91
C SER A 109 12.50 -20.97 15.45
N GLY A 110 13.16 -21.17 14.30
CA GLY A 110 13.46 -22.50 13.74
C GLY A 110 14.83 -23.04 14.10
N ASP A 111 15.61 -22.29 14.89
CA ASP A 111 16.89 -22.68 15.51
C ASP A 111 16.66 -22.97 17.01
#